data_AF-W7PT81-F1
#
_entry.id   AF-W7PT81-F1
#
_cell.length_a   1.000
_cell.length_b   1.000
_cell.length_c   1.000
_cell.angle_alpha   90.00
_cell.angle_beta   90.00
_cell.angle_gamma   90.00
#
_symmetry.space_group_name_H-M   'P 1'
#
loop_
_entity.id
_entity.type
_entity.pdbx_description
1 polymer ?
#
loop_
_entity_poly.entity_id
_entity_poly.type
_entity_poly.pdbx_seq_one_letter_code
_entity_poly.pdbx_strand_id
1 'polypeptide(L)'
;MNQHLIILPILLPMMGALALLLMGKASFTTHRRISVSLTAALVVVSLLLLSRAASGELTFYSLGNWQAPFGIVLMLDRLSA
;
A
#
# COMPACT_ATOMS: atom_id res chain seq x y z
N MET A 1 -14.37 -8.38 5.66
CA MET A 1 -14.61 -7.56 4.45
C MET A 1 -13.51 -6.50 4.17
N ASN A 2 -12.26 -6.66 4.61
CA ASN A 2 -11.19 -5.67 4.34
C ASN A 2 -9.83 -6.34 4.04
N GLN A 3 -9.81 -7.44 3.26
CA GLN A 3 -8.56 -8.14 2.89
C GLN A 3 -7.67 -7.32 1.94
N HIS A 4 -8.24 -6.39 1.17
CA HIS A 4 -7.48 -5.61 0.19
C HIS A 4 -6.57 -4.54 0.80
N LEU A 5 -6.68 -4.21 2.09
CA LEU A 5 -5.80 -3.20 2.70
C LEU A 5 -4.31 -3.59 2.64
N ILE A 6 -4.01 -4.89 2.58
CA ILE A 6 -2.64 -5.40 2.52
C ILE A 6 -1.91 -5.00 1.22
N ILE A 7 -2.64 -4.75 0.13
CA ILE A 7 -2.04 -4.37 -1.16
C ILE A 7 -1.78 -2.85 -1.29
N LEU A 8 -2.44 -2.03 -0.47
CA LEU A 8 -2.37 -0.56 -0.59
C LEU A 8 -0.94 0.01 -0.45
N PRO A 9 -0.06 -0.49 0.44
CA PRO A 9 1.32 -0.01 0.53
C PRO A 9 2.11 -0.14 -0.77
N ILE A 10 1.70 -1.04 -1.66
CA ILE A 10 2.32 -1.23 -2.98
C ILE A 10 1.61 -0.34 -4.02
N LEU A 11 0.28 -0.38 -4.07
CA LEU A 11 -0.47 0.34 -5.10
C LEU A 11 -0.40 1.87 -4.94
N LEU A 12 -0.42 2.38 -3.72
CA LEU A 12 -0.43 3.82 -3.46
C LEU A 12 0.83 4.53 -4.00
N PRO A 13 2.07 4.08 -3.71
CA PRO A 13 3.25 4.67 -4.32
C PRO A 13 3.33 4.44 -5.83
N MET A 14 2.83 3.31 -6.35
CA MET A 14 2.76 3.08 -7.81
C MET A 14 1.85 4.11 -8.51
N MET A 15 0.65 4.32 -7.97
CA MET A 15 -0.29 5.33 -8.48
C MET A 15 0.30 6.74 -8.34
N GLY A 16 0.99 7.00 -7.23
CA GLY A 16 1.71 8.24 -7.01
C GLY A 16 2.77 8.53 -8.06
N ALA A 17 3.61 7.54 -8.35
CA ALA A 17 4.64 7.62 -9.37
C ALA A 17 4.03 7.87 -10.76
N LEU A 18 2.96 7.15 -11.12
CA LEU A 18 2.24 7.36 -12.39
C LEU A 18 1.65 8.77 -12.48
N ALA A 19 1.00 9.26 -11.42
CA ALA A 19 0.43 10.60 -11.39
C ALA A 19 1.50 11.68 -11.57
N LEU A 20 2.62 11.58 -10.84
CA LEU A 20 3.74 12.51 -10.96
C LEU A 20 4.36 12.47 -12.37
N LEU A 21 4.50 11.28 -12.96
CA LEU A 21 5.03 11.12 -14.32
C LEU A 21 4.15 11.82 -15.36
N LEU A 22 2.83 11.64 -15.27
CA LEU A 22 1.87 12.28 -16.19
C LEU A 22 1.83 13.80 -16.02
N MET A 23 2.19 14.31 -14.84
CA MET A 23 2.22 15.74 -14.55
C MET A 23 3.46 16.46 -15.10
N GLY A 24 4.49 15.72 -15.52
CA GLY A 24 5.61 16.16 -16.37
C GLY A 24 6.24 17.51 -15.99
N LYS A 25 5.68 18.61 -16.51
CA LYS A 25 6.15 19.99 -16.33
C LYS A 25 5.46 20.76 -15.20
N ALA A 26 4.72 20.10 -14.31
CA ALA A 26 4.11 20.76 -13.17
C ALA A 26 5.17 21.42 -12.28
N SER A 27 4.76 22.46 -11.55
CA SER A 27 5.67 23.18 -10.67
C SER A 27 6.29 22.26 -9.60
N PHE A 28 7.50 22.58 -9.16
CA PHE A 28 8.16 21.86 -8.06
C PHE A 28 7.26 21.78 -6.80
N THR A 29 6.54 22.86 -6.49
CA THR A 29 5.60 22.91 -5.37
C THR A 29 4.45 21.93 -5.55
N THR A 30 3.93 21.75 -6.77
CA THR A 30 2.88 20.79 -7.06
C THR A 30 3.36 19.36 -6.85
N HIS A 31 4.52 18.99 -7.43
CA HIS A 31 5.12 17.68 -7.22
C HIS A 31 5.36 17.40 -5.73
N ARG A 32 5.93 18.37 -5.00
CA ARG A 32 6.17 18.23 -3.55
C ARG A 32 4.88 18.01 -2.77
N ARG A 33 3.83 18.79 -3.03
CA ARG A 33 2.54 18.63 -2.34
C ARG A 33 1.97 17.24 -2.55
N ILE A 34 1.98 16.76 -3.80
CA ILE A 34 1.48 15.42 -4.14
C ILE A 34 2.29 14.33 -3.45
N SER A 35 3.62 14.39 -3.54
CA SER A 35 4.48 13.42 -2.86
C SER A 35 4.24 13.40 -1.36
N VAL A 36 4.17 14.56 -0.70
CA VAL A 36 3.90 14.65 0.75
C VAL A 36 2.52 14.09 1.09
N SER A 37 1.48 14.42 0.32
CA SER A 37 0.14 13.90 0.55
C SER A 37 0.06 12.38 0.39
N LEU A 38 0.73 11.82 -0.62
CA LEU A 38 0.79 10.37 -0.85
C LEU A 38 1.58 9.66 0.25
N THR A 39 2.72 10.22 0.67
CA THR A 39 3.48 9.67 1.79
C THR A 39 2.68 9.73 3.09
N ALA A 40 1.95 10.82 3.36
CA ALA A 40 1.07 10.91 4.53
C ALA A 40 -0.05 9.85 4.48
N ALA A 41 -0.67 9.65 3.31
CA ALA A 41 -1.66 8.60 3.12
C ALA A 41 -1.06 7.20 3.34
N LEU A 42 0.17 6.96 2.87
CA LEU A 42 0.90 5.71 3.09
C LEU A 42 1.15 5.45 4.58
N VAL A 43 1.56 6.47 5.34
CA VAL A 43 1.73 6.36 6.80
C VAL A 43 0.42 5.95 7.49
N VAL A 44 -0.71 6.55 7.10
CA VAL A 44 -2.02 6.17 7.65
C VAL A 44 -2.35 4.70 7.34
N VAL A 45 -2.12 4.25 6.11
CA VAL A 45 -2.32 2.83 5.73
C VAL A 45 -1.43 1.92 6.57
N SER A 46 -0.15 2.23 6.73
CA SER A 46 0.78 1.44 7.55
C SER A 46 0.34 1.36 9.00
N LEU A 47 -0.11 2.47 9.62
CA LEU A 47 -0.64 2.45 10.99
C LEU A 47 -1.88 1.55 11.13
N LEU A 48 -2.77 1.56 10.14
CA LEU A 48 -3.93 0.67 10.12
C LEU A 48 -3.50 -0.81 10.00
N LEU A 49 -2.54 -1.12 9.14
CA LEU A 49 -2.00 -2.47 8.99
C LEU A 49 -1.28 -2.95 10.26
N LEU A 50 -0.49 -2.08 10.90
CA LEU A 50 0.17 -2.37 12.16
C LEU A 50 -0.83 -2.67 13.28
N SER A 51 -1.92 -1.90 13.38
CA SER A 51 -2.98 -2.16 14.36
C SER A 51 -3.65 -3.52 14.16
N ARG A 52 -3.74 -4.00 12.91
CA ARG A 52 -4.26 -5.32 12.57
C ARG A 52 -3.25 -6.42 12.86
N ALA A 53 -2.00 -6.24 12.47
CA ALA A 53 -0.96 -7.22 12.78
C ALA A 53 -0.77 -7.38 14.31
N ALA A 54 -1.00 -6.31 15.08
CA ALA A 54 -0.95 -6.32 16.53
C ALA A 54 -2.09 -7.13 17.19
N SER A 55 -3.20 -7.42 16.50
CA SER A 55 -4.28 -8.26 17.07
C SER A 55 -3.89 -9.74 17.20
N GLY A 56 -2.74 -10.14 16.63
CA GLY A 56 -2.26 -11.52 16.65
C GLY A 56 -2.87 -12.42 15.57
N GLU A 57 -3.76 -11.87 14.73
CA GLU A 57 -4.40 -12.61 13.65
C GLU A 57 -3.50 -12.63 12.40
N LEU A 58 -3.08 -13.82 11.98
CA LEU A 58 -2.31 -13.99 10.74
C LEU A 58 -3.23 -13.75 9.54
N THR A 59 -3.05 -12.63 8.85
CA THR A 59 -3.87 -12.28 7.69
C THR A 59 -3.03 -12.41 6.42
N PHE A 60 -3.57 -13.10 5.42
CA PHE A 60 -2.95 -13.22 4.11
C PHE A 60 -3.88 -12.74 3.00
N TYR A 61 -3.28 -12.28 1.91
CA TYR A 61 -3.96 -11.80 0.72
C TYR A 61 -3.42 -12.53 -0.52
N SER A 62 -4.27 -13.37 -1.13
CA SER A 62 -3.96 -14.04 -2.39
C SER A 62 -4.17 -13.09 -3.56
N LEU A 63 -3.07 -12.64 -4.18
CA LEU A 63 -3.12 -11.77 -5.33
C LEU A 63 -3.72 -12.51 -6.54
N GLY A 64 -4.71 -11.92 -7.20
CA GLY A 64 -5.31 -12.50 -8.41
C GLY A 64 -6.17 -13.75 -8.18
N ASN A 65 -6.47 -14.10 -6.92
CA ASN A 65 -7.29 -15.26 -6.54
C ASN A 65 -6.73 -16.61 -7.04
N TRP A 66 -5.42 -16.69 -7.25
CA TRP A 66 -4.75 -17.95 -7.56
C TRP A 66 -4.70 -18.85 -6.32
N GLN A 67 -5.03 -20.13 -6.49
CA GLN A 67 -4.94 -21.10 -5.41
C GLN A 67 -3.47 -21.40 -5.09
N ALA A 68 -3.14 -21.49 -3.79
CA ALA A 68 -1.84 -21.97 -3.36
C ALA A 68 -1.56 -23.38 -3.95
N PRO A 69 -0.30 -23.73 -4.30
CA PRO A 69 0.97 -23.04 -4.00
C PRO A 69 1.49 -22.10 -5.11
N PHE A 70 0.72 -21.85 -6.18
CA PHE A 70 1.24 -21.18 -7.38
C PHE A 70 0.99 -19.65 -7.42
N GLY A 71 0.18 -19.13 -6.49
CA GLY A 71 -0.16 -17.70 -6.40
C GLY A 71 0.82 -16.86 -5.58
N ILE A 72 0.86 -15.55 -5.85
CA ILE A 72 1.56 -14.58 -5.00
C ILE A 72 0.68 -14.28 -3.79
N VAL A 73 1.17 -14.57 -2.59
CA VAL A 73 0.46 -14.30 -1.34
C VAL A 73 1.18 -13.19 -0.59
N LEU A 74 0.47 -12.11 -0.30
CA LEU A 74 0.96 -11.05 0.58
C LEU A 74 0.58 -11.40 2.02
N MET A 75 1.59 -11.57 2.86
CA MET A 75 1.42 -11.93 4.26
C MET A 75 1.52 -10.68 5.12
N LEU A 76 0.55 -10.47 6.00
CA LEU A 76 0.59 -9.42 7.01
C LEU A 76 0.92 -10.05 8.36
N ASP A 77 2.13 -9.78 8.83
CA ASP A 77 2.61 -10.12 10.15
C ASP A 77 3.18 -8.86 10.83
N ARG A 78 3.53 -8.95 12.12
CA ARG A 78 3.98 -7.80 12.92
C ARG A 78 5.32 -7.20 12.47
N LEU A 79 6.16 -7.98 11.79
CA LEU A 79 7.43 -7.51 11.24
C LEU A 79 7.22 -6.83 9.88
N SER A 80 6.26 -7.31 9.08
CA SER A 80 5.96 -6.79 7.75
C SER A 80 5.02 -5.57 7.73
N ALA A 81 4.28 -5.32 8.83
CA ALA A 81 3.32 -4.22 8.97
C ALA A 81 3.98 -2.88 9.32
#